data_AF-A0A931LBV6-F1
#
_entry.id   AF-A0A931LBV6-F1
#
_cell.length_a   1.000
_cell.length_b   1.000
_cell.length_c   1.000
_cell.angle_alpha   90.00
_cell.angle_beta   90.00
_cell.angle_gamma   90.00
#
_symmetry.space_group_name_H-M   'P 1'
#
loop_
_entity.id
_entity.type
_entity.pdbx_description
1 polymer ?
#
loop_
_entity_poly.entity_id
_entity_poly.type
_entity_poly.pdbx_seq_one_letter_code
_entity_poly.pdbx_strand_id
1 'polypeptide(L)'
;MWRCALVFLVLTAAPAAADPSSPVLGIGPVSLTGQILLARAFSCARKTCTQMQSCEEACYHLIVCGESARDGDHDGIPCENLCRTRCPPQ
;
A
#
# COMPACT_ATOMS: atom_id res chain seq x y z
N MET A 1 -49.91 43.26 -0.21
CA MET A 1 -50.12 43.20 1.25
C MET A 1 -50.49 41.76 1.56
N TRP A 2 -49.55 40.84 1.79
CA TRP A 2 -48.99 40.48 3.10
C TRP A 2 -47.74 39.63 2.84
N ARG A 3 -46.61 40.04 3.44
CA ARG A 3 -45.33 39.33 3.47
C ARG A 3 -45.38 38.19 4.48
N CYS A 4 -45.07 36.94 4.13
CA CYS A 4 -44.58 35.93 5.08
C CYS A 4 -43.76 34.93 4.27
N ALA A 5 -42.43 35.04 4.32
CA ALA A 5 -41.58 34.34 5.30
C ALA A 5 -41.27 32.92 4.78
N LEU A 6 -40.07 32.73 4.24
CA LEU A 6 -38.91 32.16 4.97
C LEU A 6 -38.90 30.63 4.85
N VAL A 7 -37.84 30.14 4.22
CA VAL A 7 -36.99 29.02 4.68
C VAL A 7 -37.72 27.70 4.92
N PHE A 8 -37.38 26.67 4.15
CA PHE A 8 -36.56 25.58 4.68
C PHE A 8 -36.31 24.57 3.58
N LEU A 9 -35.09 24.67 3.06
CA LEU A 9 -34.30 23.63 2.46
C LEU A 9 -34.46 22.35 3.30
N VAL A 10 -35.19 21.35 2.79
CA VAL A 10 -35.15 20.00 3.36
C VAL A 10 -34.76 19.04 2.25
N LEU A 11 -33.45 19.03 1.98
CA LEU A 11 -32.77 17.98 1.25
C LEU A 11 -32.84 16.73 2.13
N THR A 12 -33.79 15.83 1.87
CA THR A 12 -33.89 14.57 2.60
C THR A 12 -32.73 13.67 2.17
N ALA A 13 -31.66 13.68 2.95
CA ALA A 13 -30.56 12.73 2.85
C ALA A 13 -31.08 11.32 3.15
N ALA A 14 -30.92 10.40 2.20
CA ALA A 14 -31.16 8.99 2.40
C ALA A 14 -30.11 8.40 3.36
N PRO A 15 -30.47 7.49 4.27
CA PRO A 15 -29.46 6.73 5.00
C PRO A 15 -28.83 5.72 4.05
N ALA A 16 -27.57 5.94 3.67
CA ALA A 16 -26.71 4.89 3.18
C ALA A 16 -26.47 3.93 4.36
N ALA A 17 -27.25 2.86 4.41
CA ALA A 17 -26.92 1.70 5.23
C ALA A 17 -25.56 1.18 4.73
N ALA A 18 -24.51 1.43 5.51
CA ALA A 18 -23.27 0.70 5.38
C ALA A 18 -23.58 -0.76 5.69
N ASP A 19 -23.39 -1.63 4.71
CA ASP A 19 -23.38 -3.08 4.90
C ASP A 19 -21.91 -3.47 5.12
N PRO A 20 -21.44 -3.63 6.37
CA PRO A 20 -20.15 -4.23 6.61
C PRO A 20 -20.30 -5.71 6.28
N SER A 21 -20.02 -6.06 5.03
CA SER A 21 -19.47 -7.37 4.69
C SER A 21 -18.20 -7.55 5.51
N SER A 22 -18.46 -8.00 6.71
CA SER A 22 -17.57 -8.07 7.85
C SER A 22 -16.59 -9.21 7.61
N PRO A 23 -15.29 -9.05 7.85
CA PRO A 23 -14.54 -10.20 8.32
C PRO A 23 -15.06 -10.50 9.73
N VAL A 24 -15.89 -11.54 9.83
CA VAL A 24 -16.32 -12.11 11.10
C VAL A 24 -15.04 -12.44 11.86
N LEU A 25 -14.86 -11.80 13.02
CA LEU A 25 -13.75 -12.03 13.92
C LEU A 25 -13.89 -13.46 14.46
N GLY A 26 -13.34 -14.43 13.72
CA GLY A 26 -13.16 -15.79 14.17
C GLY A 26 -12.05 -15.83 15.21
N ILE A 27 -12.33 -15.40 16.44
CA ILE A 27 -11.44 -15.62 17.57
C ILE A 27 -11.61 -17.08 18.04
N GLY A 28 -11.11 -18.03 17.25
CA GLY A 28 -10.62 -19.27 17.83
C GLY A 28 -9.30 -18.98 18.58
N PRO A 29 -8.80 -19.89 19.43
CA PRO A 29 -7.42 -19.81 19.89
C PRO A 29 -6.51 -20.04 18.67
N VAL A 30 -6.23 -18.97 17.91
CA VAL A 30 -5.19 -18.98 16.90
C VAL A 30 -3.91 -19.24 17.69
N SER A 31 -3.26 -20.36 17.38
CA SER A 31 -1.94 -20.70 17.90
C SER A 31 -1.02 -19.48 17.66
N LEU A 32 -0.80 -18.71 18.74
CA LEU A 32 -0.22 -17.35 18.74
C LEU A 32 1.21 -17.31 18.16
N THR A 33 1.78 -18.49 17.91
CA THR A 33 3.11 -18.74 17.35
C THR A 33 3.16 -18.68 15.81
N GLY A 34 2.02 -18.74 15.11
CA GLY A 34 2.01 -18.97 13.65
C GLY A 34 1.79 -17.75 12.74
N GLN A 35 1.34 -16.61 13.27
CA GLN A 35 1.02 -15.42 12.47
C GLN A 35 1.61 -14.13 13.03
N ILE A 36 2.81 -14.20 13.64
CA ILE A 36 3.67 -13.01 13.72
C ILE A 36 4.12 -12.75 12.28
N LEU A 37 3.26 -12.08 11.52
CA LEU A 37 3.53 -11.63 10.17
C LEU A 37 4.59 -10.54 10.29
N LEU A 38 5.86 -10.96 10.27
CA LEU A 38 7.03 -10.10 10.21
C LEU A 38 6.96 -9.33 8.89
N ALA A 39 6.32 -8.16 8.92
CA ALA A 39 6.44 -7.19 7.84
C ALA A 39 7.93 -6.79 7.75
N ARG A 40 8.62 -7.24 6.70
CA ARG A 40 9.98 -6.79 6.40
C ARG A 40 9.90 -5.34 5.94
N ALA A 41 10.32 -4.43 6.80
CA ALA A 41 10.56 -3.05 6.42
C ALA A 41 11.93 -2.96 5.71
N PHE A 42 11.95 -2.35 4.52
CA PHE A 42 13.18 -2.02 3.82
C PHE A 42 13.71 -0.66 4.31
N SER A 43 15.02 -0.42 4.17
CA SER A 43 15.66 0.83 4.57
C SER A 43 16.59 1.31 3.46
N CYS A 44 16.81 2.62 3.36
CA CYS A 44 17.68 3.22 2.33
C CYS A 44 19.18 3.10 2.65
N ALA A 45 19.58 2.04 3.37
CA ALA A 45 20.98 1.76 3.61
C ALA A 45 21.68 1.40 2.29
N ARG A 46 22.83 2.01 2.01
CA ARG A 46 23.56 1.78 0.77
C ARG A 46 23.88 0.29 0.61
N LYS A 47 23.30 -0.34 -0.40
CA LYS A 47 23.47 -1.76 -0.72
C LYS A 47 23.77 -1.96 -2.20
N THR A 48 24.56 -2.96 -2.55
CA THR A 48 24.67 -3.42 -3.94
C THR A 48 23.55 -4.41 -4.26
N CYS A 49 23.26 -4.63 -5.55
CA CYS A 49 22.25 -5.61 -5.97
C CYS A 49 22.53 -7.03 -5.41
N THR A 50 23.79 -7.39 -5.22
CA THR A 50 24.21 -8.66 -4.61
C THR A 50 23.91 -8.79 -3.12
N GLN A 51 23.67 -7.66 -2.42
CA GLN A 51 23.34 -7.62 -1.00
C GLN A 51 21.83 -7.62 -0.75
N MET A 52 21.03 -7.45 -1.79
CA MET A 52 19.57 -7.48 -1.74
C MET A 52 19.07 -8.91 -1.88
N GLN A 53 17.95 -9.21 -1.24
CA GLN A 53 17.41 -10.57 -1.23
C GLN A 53 16.08 -10.72 -1.97
N SER A 54 15.53 -9.62 -2.49
CA SER A 54 14.20 -9.63 -3.12
C SER A 54 14.07 -8.50 -4.12
N CYS A 55 13.26 -8.72 -5.15
CA CYS A 55 12.91 -7.69 -6.12
C CYS A 55 12.18 -6.52 -5.44
N GLU A 56 11.35 -6.79 -4.43
CA GLU A 56 10.66 -5.78 -3.63
C GLU A 56 11.64 -4.83 -2.92
N GLU A 57 12.74 -5.36 -2.37
CA GLU A 57 13.82 -4.55 -1.78
C GLU A 57 14.49 -3.69 -2.85
N ALA A 58 14.86 -4.27 -4.00
CA ALA A 58 15.47 -3.53 -5.10
C ALA A 58 14.56 -2.40 -5.62
N CYS A 59 13.26 -2.67 -5.76
CA CYS A 59 12.25 -1.69 -6.11
C CYS A 59 12.08 -0.60 -5.06
N TYR A 60 12.11 -0.94 -3.78
CA TYR A 60 12.10 0.05 -2.71
C TYR A 60 13.31 1.00 -2.82
N HIS A 61 14.51 0.48 -3.08
CA HIS A 61 15.68 1.31 -3.26
C HIS A 61 15.62 2.20 -4.51
N LEU A 62 15.09 1.69 -5.63
CA LEU A 62 14.92 2.49 -6.84
C LEU A 62 13.86 3.59 -6.65
N ILE A 63 12.66 3.23 -6.18
CA ILE A 63 11.48 4.11 -6.15
C ILE A 63 11.48 5.00 -4.91
N VAL A 64 11.68 4.41 -3.72
CA VAL A 64 11.53 5.11 -2.44
C VAL A 64 12.82 5.84 -2.06
N CYS A 65 13.97 5.19 -2.27
CA CYS A 65 15.26 5.80 -1.94
C CYS A 65 15.87 6.62 -3.09
N GLY A 66 15.32 6.53 -4.31
CA GLY A 66 15.81 7.25 -5.48
C GLY A 66 17.19 6.78 -5.96
N GLU A 67 17.60 5.55 -5.63
CA GLU A 67 18.90 5.02 -6.03
C GLU A 67 18.83 4.49 -7.46
N SER A 68 18.95 5.39 -8.44
CA SER A 68 18.93 5.04 -9.88
C SER A 68 19.99 4.02 -10.28
N ALA A 69 21.10 3.92 -9.53
CA ALA A 69 22.14 2.91 -9.76
C ALA A 69 21.63 1.45 -9.65
N ARG A 70 20.40 1.22 -9.17
CA ARG A 70 19.77 -0.10 -9.22
C ARG A 70 19.27 -0.47 -10.60
N ASP A 71 18.94 0.50 -11.43
CA ASP A 71 18.49 0.36 -12.82
C ASP A 71 19.54 1.03 -13.72
N GLY A 72 20.61 0.30 -14.01
CA GLY A 72 21.81 0.84 -14.67
C GLY A 72 21.58 1.22 -16.13
N ASP A 73 20.70 0.49 -16.81
CA ASP A 73 20.30 0.68 -18.19
C ASP A 73 19.01 1.49 -18.36
N HIS A 74 18.35 1.84 -17.25
CA HIS A 74 17.18 2.74 -17.17
C HIS A 74 15.94 2.19 -17.89
N ASP A 75 15.77 0.87 -17.88
CA ASP A 75 14.65 0.19 -18.53
C ASP A 75 13.42 0.03 -17.61
N GLY A 76 13.60 0.38 -16.32
CA GLY A 76 12.63 0.29 -15.23
C GLY A 76 12.70 -1.02 -14.42
N ILE A 77 13.69 -1.88 -14.67
CA ILE A 77 13.88 -3.17 -13.99
C ILE A 77 15.14 -3.07 -13.11
N PRO A 78 15.01 -2.82 -11.80
CA PRO A 78 16.17 -2.74 -10.93
C PRO A 78 16.77 -4.11 -10.67
N CYS A 79 18.10 -4.19 -10.61
CA CYS A 79 18.84 -5.38 -10.22
C CYS A 79 18.31 -6.65 -10.92
N GLU A 80 18.50 -6.77 -12.24
CA GLU A 80 17.96 -7.84 -13.11
C GLU A 80 18.27 -9.29 -12.66
N ASN A 81 19.24 -9.47 -11.76
CA ASN A 81 19.50 -10.77 -11.12
C ASN A 81 18.41 -11.18 -10.12
N LEU A 82 17.64 -10.22 -9.59
CA LEU A 82 16.52 -10.40 -8.66
C LEU A 82 15.18 -10.14 -9.31
N CYS A 83 15.10 -9.15 -10.20
CA CYS A 83 13.88 -8.75 -10.89
C CYS A 83 13.87 -9.24 -12.34
N ARG A 84 12.72 -9.73 -12.82
CA ARG A 84 12.49 -10.07 -14.24
C ARG A 84 11.52 -9.11 -14.94
N THR A 85 10.95 -8.18 -14.20
CA THR A 85 9.92 -7.25 -14.65
C THR A 85 10.10 -5.93 -13.93
N ARG A 86 9.48 -4.87 -14.46
CA ARG A 86 9.44 -3.55 -13.82
C ARG A 86 8.78 -3.62 -12.44
N CYS A 87 9.16 -2.68 -11.60
CA CYS A 87 8.57 -2.56 -10.27
C CYS A 87 7.05 -2.36 -10.33
N PRO A 88 6.29 -3.06 -9.47
CA PRO A 88 4.86 -2.81 -9.36
C PRO A 88 4.59 -1.40 -8.81
N PRO A 89 3.50 -0.75 -9.21
CA PRO A 89 3.05 0.47 -8.57
C PRO A 89 2.68 0.14 -7.11
N GLN A 90 3.36 0.81 -6.18
CA GLN A 90 3.10 0.71 -4.73
C GLN A 90 2.11 1.79 -4.29
#